data_AF-A0A7S0DI06-F1
#
_entry.id   AF-A0A7S0DI06-F1
#
_cell.length_a   1.000
_cell.length_b   1.000
_cell.length_c   1.000
_cell.angle_alpha   90.00
_cell.angle_beta   90.00
_cell.angle_gamma   90.00
#
_symmetry.space_group_name_H-M   'P 1'
#
loop_
_entity.id
_entity.type
_entity.pdbx_description
1 polymer ?
#
loop_
_entity_poly.entity_id
_entity_poly.type
_entity_poly.pdbx_seq_one_letter_code
_entity_poly.pdbx_strand_id
1 'polypeptide(L)'
;VEVMALPLGDALWIARPISSQDQTKWIILGYIIERKVLADLCDSIKSGRFEDQRTRLCKSGMENVTYLIEGSIAQRNAGLFGKLNVGVASLSSAIANLDMIYGFNIHRTRDCHDTVWSLGIMTRTIARLVA
;
A
#
# COMPACT_ATOMS: atom_id res chain seq x y z
N VAL A 1 13.07 9.16 -7.75
CA VAL A 1 12.29 8.99 -6.51
C VAL A 1 12.69 10.11 -5.58
N GLU A 2 11.72 10.75 -4.93
CA GLU A 2 11.96 11.79 -3.93
C GLU A 2 11.43 11.28 -2.59
N VAL A 3 12.10 11.61 -1.49
CA VAL A 3 11.75 11.15 -0.15
C VAL A 3 11.22 12.33 0.66
N MET A 4 9.97 12.23 1.11
CA MET A 4 9.32 13.25 1.93
C MET A 4 8.44 12.59 2.98
N ALA A 5 8.16 13.32 4.06
CA ALA A 5 7.17 12.90 5.03
C ALA A 5 5.77 13.07 4.43
N LEU A 6 5.07 11.96 4.20
CA LEU A 6 3.68 11.98 3.77
C LEU A 6 2.75 11.96 4.99
N PRO A 7 1.67 12.77 5.00
CA PRO A 7 0.69 12.71 6.09
C PRO A 7 -0.11 11.40 6.07
N LEU A 8 -0.19 10.72 4.92
CA LEU A 8 -0.92 9.48 4.71
C LEU A 8 -0.28 8.67 3.57
N GLY A 9 -0.26 7.34 3.71
CA GLY A 9 0.38 6.42 2.77
C GLY A 9 1.91 6.44 2.87
N ASP A 10 2.53 5.46 2.21
CA ASP A 10 3.97 5.26 2.15
C ASP A 10 4.58 5.74 0.83
N ALA A 11 3.78 5.79 -0.25
CA ALA A 11 4.19 6.34 -1.53
C ALA A 11 2.98 6.87 -2.31
N LEU A 12 3.22 7.87 -3.16
CA LEU A 12 2.25 8.39 -4.12
C LEU A 12 2.97 8.92 -5.36
N TRP A 13 2.22 9.20 -6.43
CA TRP A 13 2.77 9.80 -7.64
C TRP A 13 2.34 11.25 -7.80
N ILE A 14 3.29 12.08 -8.22
CA ILE A 14 3.09 13.49 -8.52
C ILE A 14 3.48 13.79 -9.97
N ALA A 15 2.71 14.65 -10.62
CA ALA A 15 3.15 15.37 -11.81
C ALA A 15 3.85 16.66 -11.39
N ARG A 16 5.06 16.85 -11.90
CA ARG A 16 5.88 18.04 -11.67
C ARG A 16 6.06 18.82 -12.98
N PRO A 17 5.98 20.16 -12.96
CA PRO A 17 6.34 20.94 -14.12
C PRO A 17 7.83 20.77 -14.45
N ILE A 18 8.17 20.59 -15.72
CA ILE A 18 9.57 20.47 -16.14
C ILE A 18 10.30 21.82 -15.98
N SER A 19 9.59 22.92 -16.20
CA SER A 19 10.13 24.28 -16.24
C SER A 19 10.27 24.94 -14.87
N SER A 20 9.79 24.32 -13.79
CA SER A 20 9.74 24.95 -12.47
C SER A 20 9.91 23.92 -11.37
N GLN A 21 10.81 24.20 -10.42
CA GLN A 21 10.99 23.41 -9.20
C GLN A 21 10.06 23.85 -8.06
N ASP A 22 9.13 24.75 -8.33
CA ASP A 22 8.17 25.25 -7.35
C ASP A 22 7.19 24.14 -6.94
N GLN A 23 7.26 23.73 -5.67
CA GLN A 23 6.43 22.67 -5.10
C GLN A 23 4.94 23.04 -5.07
N THR A 24 4.60 24.33 -5.10
CA THR A 24 3.20 24.78 -5.13
C THR A 24 2.48 24.40 -6.42
N LYS A 25 3.24 24.02 -7.46
CA LYS A 25 2.71 23.60 -8.77
C LYS A 25 2.63 22.09 -8.93
N TRP A 26 2.96 21.32 -7.90
CA TRP A 26 2.89 19.87 -7.96
C TRP A 26 1.45 19.39 -7.91
N ILE A 27 1.13 18.40 -8.74
CA ILE A 27 -0.21 17.83 -8.82
C ILE A 27 -0.13 16.36 -8.40
N ILE A 28 -0.92 15.97 -7.41
CA ILE A 28 -1.04 14.57 -6.99
C ILE A 28 -1.88 13.81 -8.02
N LEU A 29 -1.38 12.68 -8.52
CA LEU A 29 -2.01 11.92 -9.60
C LEU A 29 -3.15 10.98 -9.15
N GLY A 30 -3.58 11.04 -7.90
CA GLY A 30 -4.65 10.19 -7.36
C GLY A 30 -4.27 8.73 -7.08
N TYR A 31 -2.99 8.36 -7.21
CA TYR A 31 -2.45 7.03 -6.89
C TYR A 31 -1.67 7.08 -5.57
N ILE A 32 -2.06 6.25 -4.61
CA ILE A 32 -1.43 6.14 -3.30
C ILE A 32 -1.18 4.67 -2.93
N ILE A 33 -0.08 4.41 -2.23
CA ILE A 33 0.28 3.11 -1.68
C ILE A 33 0.32 3.18 -0.15
N GLU A 34 -0.30 2.21 0.50
CA GLU A 34 -0.01 1.82 1.88
C GLU A 34 0.73 0.48 1.82
N ARG A 35 2.02 0.48 2.14
CA ARG A 35 2.86 -0.72 2.20
C ARG A 35 2.78 -1.32 3.60
N LYS A 36 2.47 -2.60 3.68
CA LYS A 36 2.44 -3.34 4.94
C LYS A 36 3.22 -4.64 4.82
N VAL A 37 4.19 -4.84 5.70
CA VAL A 37 4.80 -6.17 5.87
C VAL A 37 3.75 -7.07 6.52
N LEU A 38 3.67 -8.33 6.12
CA LEU A 38 2.65 -9.27 6.57
C LEU A 38 2.57 -9.39 8.11
N ALA A 39 3.71 -9.37 8.79
CA ALA A 39 3.76 -9.41 10.26
C ALA A 39 3.13 -8.15 10.88
N ASP A 40 3.51 -6.96 10.39
CA ASP A 40 2.97 -5.68 10.84
C ASP A 40 1.48 -5.54 10.54
N LEU A 41 1.01 -6.13 9.44
CA LEU A 41 -0.41 -6.19 9.11
C LEU A 41 -1.18 -6.95 10.20
N CYS A 42 -0.71 -8.12 10.60
CA CYS A 42 -1.33 -8.88 11.69
C CYS A 42 -1.35 -8.09 13.00
N ASP A 43 -0.25 -7.45 13.37
CA ASP A 43 -0.19 -6.66 14.60
C ASP A 43 -1.07 -5.40 14.52
N SER A 44 -1.23 -4.79 13.34
CA SER A 44 -2.14 -3.68 13.12
C SER A 44 -3.62 -4.06 13.21
N ILE A 45 -3.99 -5.27 12.79
CA ILE A 45 -5.37 -5.79 12.91
C ILE A 45 -5.71 -5.97 14.40
N LYS A 46 -4.80 -6.53 15.20
CA LYS A 46 -5.01 -6.68 16.65
C LYS A 46 -5.15 -5.36 17.38
N SER A 47 -4.27 -4.42 17.07
CA SER A 47 -4.18 -3.15 17.77
C SER A 47 -5.23 -2.13 17.33
N GLY A 48 -6.08 -2.46 16.35
CA GLY A 48 -7.09 -1.54 15.80
C GLY A 48 -6.53 -0.52 14.80
N ARG A 49 -5.21 -0.30 14.76
CA ARG A 49 -4.53 0.64 13.85
C ARG A 49 -4.85 0.40 12.37
N PHE A 50 -5.10 -0.85 12.00
CA PHE A 50 -5.52 -1.22 10.64
C PHE A 50 -6.78 -0.43 10.21
N GLU A 51 -7.76 -0.30 11.10
CA GLU A 51 -9.02 0.37 10.77
C GLU A 51 -8.91 1.89 10.75
N ASP A 52 -8.05 2.47 11.59
CA ASP A 52 -7.75 3.90 11.53
C ASP A 52 -7.06 4.25 10.21
N GLN A 53 -6.06 3.47 9.81
CA GLN A 53 -5.34 3.66 8.55
C GLN A 53 -6.28 3.53 7.35
N ARG A 54 -7.06 2.44 7.28
CA ARG A 54 -8.08 2.23 6.25
C ARG A 54 -9.06 3.39 6.18
N THR A 55 -9.61 3.81 7.33
CA THR A 55 -10.60 4.91 7.39
C THR A 55 -10.02 6.23 6.89
N ARG A 56 -8.76 6.53 7.19
CA ARG A 56 -8.06 7.71 6.67
C ARG A 56 -7.86 7.62 5.17
N LEU A 57 -7.49 6.45 4.64
CA LEU A 57 -7.37 6.22 3.20
C LEU A 57 -8.70 6.39 2.47
N CYS A 58 -9.81 5.84 2.99
CA CYS A 58 -11.14 6.03 2.41
C CYS A 58 -11.56 7.51 2.37
N LYS A 59 -11.12 8.31 3.35
CA LYS A 59 -11.45 9.75 3.44
C LYS A 59 -10.45 10.66 2.73
N SER A 60 -9.42 10.09 2.09
CA SER A 60 -8.32 10.87 1.50
C SER A 60 -8.66 11.53 0.16
N GLY A 61 -9.73 11.09 -0.51
CA GLY A 61 -10.06 11.51 -1.87
C GLY A 61 -9.16 10.90 -2.95
N MET A 62 -8.25 10.00 -2.59
CA MET A 62 -7.44 9.26 -3.57
C MET A 62 -8.31 8.26 -4.32
N GLU A 63 -8.26 8.32 -5.64
CA GLU A 63 -9.05 7.44 -6.52
C GLU A 63 -8.49 6.02 -6.55
N ASN A 64 -7.17 5.88 -6.47
CA ASN A 64 -6.48 4.61 -6.65
C ASN A 64 -5.63 4.30 -5.40
N VAL A 65 -6.28 3.72 -4.39
CA VAL A 65 -5.62 3.24 -3.17
C VAL A 65 -5.13 1.81 -3.38
N THR A 66 -3.83 1.60 -3.23
CA THR A 66 -3.21 0.26 -3.32
C THR A 66 -2.64 -0.16 -1.96
N TYR A 67 -3.14 -1.27 -1.44
CA TYR A 67 -2.56 -1.92 -0.27
C TYR A 67 -1.50 -2.92 -0.73
N LEU A 68 -0.22 -2.57 -0.55
CA LEU A 68 0.91 -3.40 -0.94
C LEU A 68 1.35 -4.27 0.23
N ILE A 69 1.03 -5.57 0.16
CA ILE A 69 1.32 -6.53 1.22
C ILE A 69 2.61 -7.27 0.87
N GLU A 70 3.67 -6.99 1.63
CA GLU A 70 4.98 -7.60 1.44
C GLU A 70 5.17 -8.80 2.38
N GLY A 71 5.64 -9.92 1.81
CA GLY A 71 5.93 -11.15 2.52
C GLY A 71 5.00 -12.30 2.10
N SER A 72 5.52 -13.52 2.17
CA SER A 72 4.77 -14.71 1.81
C SER A 72 4.05 -15.33 3.01
N ILE A 73 2.75 -15.59 2.84
CA ILE A 73 1.95 -16.43 3.73
C ILE A 73 2.54 -17.86 3.75
N ALA A 74 3.02 -18.37 2.60
CA ALA A 74 3.54 -19.73 2.46
C ALA A 74 4.93 -19.92 3.10
N GLN A 75 5.80 -18.89 3.12
CA GLN A 75 7.10 -18.98 3.81
C GLN A 75 6.97 -19.14 5.33
N ARG A 76 5.77 -18.95 5.89
CA ARG A 76 5.50 -19.17 7.32
C ARG A 76 4.95 -20.57 7.65
N ASN A 77 4.60 -21.39 6.63
CA ASN A 77 4.02 -22.74 6.80
C ASN A 77 5.00 -23.78 7.36
N ALA A 78 6.31 -23.49 7.44
CA ALA A 78 7.33 -24.43 7.93
C ALA A 78 7.49 -24.45 9.48
N GLY A 79 6.51 -23.96 10.24
CA GLY A 79 6.54 -24.02 11.73
C GLY A 79 6.18 -22.71 12.45
N LEU A 80 5.77 -21.66 11.73
CA LEU A 80 5.57 -20.32 12.28
C LEU A 80 4.11 -19.82 12.24
N PHE A 81 3.16 -20.59 11.70
CA PHE A 81 1.73 -20.27 11.84
C PHE A 81 1.24 -20.34 13.28
N GLY A 82 1.90 -21.12 14.14
CA GLY A 82 1.66 -21.06 15.59
C GLY A 82 2.13 -19.77 16.27
N LYS A 83 2.92 -18.91 15.58
CA LYS A 83 3.40 -17.61 16.09
C LYS A 83 2.73 -16.42 15.41
N LEU A 84 1.81 -16.65 14.46
CA LEU A 84 0.98 -15.56 13.96
C LEU A 84 -0.03 -15.21 15.05
N ASN A 85 0.14 -14.01 15.55
CA ASN A 85 -0.70 -13.45 16.58
C ASN A 85 -2.19 -13.45 16.13
N VAL A 86 -2.46 -13.26 14.84
CA VAL A 86 -3.81 -13.23 14.26
C VAL A 86 -4.11 -14.52 13.50
N GLY A 87 -5.31 -15.07 13.67
CA GLY A 87 -5.76 -16.23 12.91
C GLY A 87 -5.82 -15.93 11.41
N VAL A 88 -5.47 -16.93 10.59
CA VAL A 88 -5.47 -16.82 9.11
C VAL A 88 -6.82 -16.34 8.58
N ALA A 89 -7.92 -16.77 9.20
CA ALA A 89 -9.27 -16.33 8.85
C ALA A 89 -9.47 -14.81 9.01
N SER A 90 -9.00 -14.23 10.11
CA SER A 90 -9.12 -12.78 10.35
C SER A 90 -8.28 -11.96 9.38
N LEU A 91 -7.07 -12.43 9.06
CA LEU A 91 -6.23 -11.78 8.05
C LEU A 91 -6.87 -11.83 6.66
N SER A 92 -7.34 -13.02 6.25
CA SER A 92 -8.02 -13.20 4.96
C SER A 92 -9.28 -12.35 4.86
N SER A 93 -10.07 -12.28 5.94
CA SER A 93 -11.26 -11.44 6.02
C SER A 93 -10.91 -9.95 5.93
N ALA A 94 -9.87 -9.49 6.62
CA ALA A 94 -9.42 -8.10 6.55
C ALA A 94 -8.99 -7.72 5.12
N ILE A 95 -8.22 -8.57 4.46
CA ILE A 95 -7.80 -8.32 3.07
C ILE A 95 -8.99 -8.35 2.11
N ALA A 96 -9.91 -9.31 2.27
CA ALA A 96 -11.13 -9.38 1.46
C ALA A 96 -12.01 -8.15 1.65
N ASN A 97 -12.08 -7.60 2.86
CA ASN A 97 -12.82 -6.36 3.13
C ASN A 97 -12.19 -5.18 2.38
N LEU A 98 -10.86 -5.02 2.43
CA LEU A 98 -10.16 -3.96 1.67
C LEU A 98 -10.51 -3.99 0.19
N ASP A 99 -10.47 -5.17 -0.42
CA ASP A 99 -10.75 -5.37 -1.84
C ASP A 99 -12.24 -5.19 -2.14
N MET A 100 -13.09 -6.05 -1.58
CA MET A 100 -14.48 -6.20 -1.99
C MET A 100 -15.41 -5.11 -1.44
N ILE A 101 -15.12 -4.55 -0.27
CA ILE A 101 -15.98 -3.54 0.37
C ILE A 101 -15.46 -2.14 0.06
N TYR A 102 -14.15 -1.94 0.18
CA TYR A 102 -13.55 -0.60 0.05
C TYR A 102 -12.97 -0.32 -1.34
N GLY A 103 -12.90 -1.31 -2.22
CA GLY A 103 -12.41 -1.14 -3.59
C GLY A 103 -10.92 -0.87 -3.67
N PHE A 104 -10.14 -1.23 -2.65
CA PHE A 104 -8.69 -1.03 -2.66
C PHE A 104 -8.03 -2.09 -3.54
N ASN A 105 -7.00 -1.68 -4.28
CA ASN A 105 -6.17 -2.62 -5.03
C ASN A 105 -5.26 -3.39 -4.07
N ILE A 106 -5.33 -4.72 -4.06
CA ILE A 106 -4.44 -5.55 -3.25
C ILE A 106 -3.26 -6.04 -4.09
N HIS A 107 -2.08 -5.51 -3.82
CA HIS A 107 -0.85 -5.92 -4.50
C HIS A 107 0.04 -6.72 -3.55
N ARG A 108 0.38 -7.96 -3.89
CA ARG A 108 1.23 -8.81 -3.04
C ARG A 108 2.63 -8.94 -3.61
N THR A 109 3.64 -8.81 -2.76
CA THR A 109 5.05 -8.96 -3.11
C THR A 109 5.73 -9.92 -2.16
N ARG A 110 6.74 -10.63 -2.64
CA ARG A 110 7.43 -11.64 -1.82
C ARG A 110 8.39 -11.04 -0.81
N ASP A 111 9.09 -10.00 -1.22
CA ASP A 111 10.15 -9.33 -0.48
C ASP A 111 10.33 -7.88 -0.99
N CYS A 112 11.29 -7.17 -0.41
CA CYS A 112 11.56 -5.78 -0.75
C CYS A 112 12.04 -5.59 -2.20
N HIS A 113 12.74 -6.56 -2.80
CA HIS A 113 13.17 -6.47 -4.19
C HIS A 113 11.98 -6.54 -5.14
N ASP A 114 11.05 -7.46 -4.86
CA ASP A 114 9.79 -7.60 -5.59
C ASP A 114 8.90 -6.35 -5.44
N THR A 115 8.90 -5.75 -4.25
CA THR A 115 8.26 -4.44 -3.99
C THR A 115 8.86 -3.34 -4.85
N VAL A 116 10.18 -3.16 -4.85
CA VAL A 116 10.84 -2.14 -5.67
C VAL A 116 10.57 -2.35 -7.15
N TRP A 117 10.64 -3.60 -7.63
CA TRP A 117 10.32 -3.95 -9.00
C TRP A 117 8.89 -3.56 -9.38
N SER A 118 7.92 -3.90 -8.52
CA SER A 118 6.51 -3.57 -8.69
C SER A 118 6.27 -2.06 -8.76
N LEU A 119 6.86 -1.29 -7.84
CA LEU A 119 6.79 0.18 -7.85
C LEU A 119 7.38 0.78 -9.14
N GLY A 120 8.45 0.20 -9.66
CA GLY A 120 9.04 0.59 -10.94
C GLY A 120 8.10 0.35 -12.12
N ILE A 121 7.38 -0.78 -12.14
CA ILE A 121 6.35 -1.06 -13.15
C ILE A 121 5.20 -0.05 -13.03
N MET A 122 4.64 0.13 -11.83
CA MET A 122 3.54 1.07 -11.56
C MET A 122 3.89 2.47 -12.04
N THR A 123 5.11 2.94 -11.73
CA THR A 123 5.59 4.25 -12.18
C THR A 123 5.57 4.39 -13.71
N ARG A 124 6.07 3.38 -14.44
CA ARG A 124 6.06 3.41 -15.92
C ARG A 124 4.64 3.34 -16.48
N THR A 125 3.77 2.56 -15.86
CA THR A 125 2.37 2.44 -16.28
C THR A 125 1.62 3.75 -16.07
N ILE A 126 1.70 4.34 -14.87
CA ILE A 126 1.06 5.62 -14.54
C ILE A 126 1.56 6.72 -15.48
N ALA A 127 2.89 6.79 -15.71
CA ALA A 127 3.47 7.78 -16.62
C ALA A 127 2.92 7.67 -18.06
N ARG A 128 2.51 6.47 -18.52
CA ARG A 128 1.88 6.28 -19.83
C ARG A 128 0.39 6.61 -19.84
N LEU A 129 -0.28 6.52 -18.71
CA LEU A 129 -1.72 6.83 -18.61
C LEU A 129 -1.97 8.34 -18.52
N VAL A 130 -1.00 9.10 -18.01
CA VAL A 130 -1.11 10.56 -17.82
C VAL A 130 -0.37 11.37 -18.88
N ALA A 131 0.33 10.71 -19.81
CA ALA A 131 1.01 11.35 -20.95
C ALA A 131 0.06 11.51 -22.12
#